data_AF-A0A2R4WI80-F1
#
_entry.id   AF-A0A2R4WI80-F1
#
_cell.length_a   1.000
_cell.length_b   1.000
_cell.length_c   1.000
_cell.angle_alpha   90.00
_cell.angle_beta   90.00
_cell.angle_gamma   90.00
#
_symmetry.space_group_name_H-M   'P 1'
#
loop_
_entity.id
_entity.type
_entity.pdbx_description
1 polymer ?
#
loop_
_entity_poly.entity_id
_entity_poly.type
_entity_poly.pdbx_seq_one_letter_code
_entity_poly.pdbx_strand_id
1 'polypeptide(L)'
;MPILSNSKHELFAQEVAQGRSASEAFVRAGYSAHDGNAARLRGNEKVRARIDEILAEGAERAGVTVERVVRELAKIAFSDIRKAMKWGETVMVPCSPEVADHFIRADGKGIEEDFEAEVEEELEPQPRGGALKRRRVGAEGVIAVRAHTPMALIPSDQIDDDTAGAVAEVKQTREGMAFKMHDKLAALDKLGRHLGMFKDKVEHSGPGGGPIQTITKTMSPKEAADAYAGTINGDD
;
A
#
# COMPACT_ATOMS: atom_id res chain seq x y z
N MET A 1 1.58 -31.84 15.46
CA MET A 1 2.13 -32.36 16.73
C MET A 1 1.00 -32.86 17.61
N PRO A 2 1.25 -33.80 18.53
CA PRO A 2 0.25 -34.18 19.52
C PRO A 2 -0.11 -32.97 20.41
N ILE A 3 -1.39 -32.91 20.80
CA ILE A 3 -1.93 -31.94 21.77
C ILE A 3 -1.02 -31.88 23.01
N LEU A 4 -0.83 -30.68 23.58
CA LEU A 4 -0.01 -30.54 24.78
C LEU A 4 -0.61 -31.37 25.93
N SER A 5 0.26 -32.10 26.65
CA SER A 5 -0.18 -32.97 27.74
C SER A 5 -0.80 -32.23 28.92
N ASN A 6 -0.47 -30.94 29.10
CA ASN A 6 -1.12 -30.07 30.06
C ASN A 6 -2.29 -29.34 29.40
N SER A 7 -3.51 -29.66 29.82
CA SER A 7 -4.74 -29.10 29.26
C SER A 7 -4.81 -27.56 29.39
N LYS A 8 -4.27 -26.99 30.47
CA LYS A 8 -4.21 -25.53 30.64
C LYS A 8 -3.23 -24.87 29.68
N HIS A 9 -2.12 -25.53 29.35
CA HIS A 9 -1.18 -25.02 28.35
C HIS A 9 -1.77 -25.08 26.94
N GLU A 10 -2.53 -26.14 26.63
CA GLU A 10 -3.24 -26.24 25.36
C GLU A 10 -4.30 -25.14 25.23
N LEU A 11 -5.13 -24.93 26.26
CA LEU A 11 -6.12 -23.85 26.28
C LEU A 11 -5.45 -22.48 26.14
N PHE A 12 -4.35 -22.24 26.86
CA PHE A 12 -3.56 -21.02 26.72
C PHE A 12 -3.08 -20.80 25.28
N ALA A 13 -2.54 -21.83 24.63
CA ALA A 13 -2.07 -21.75 23.25
C ALA A 13 -3.22 -21.41 22.27
N GLN A 14 -4.39 -22.03 22.45
CA GLN A 14 -5.58 -21.76 21.64
C GLN A 14 -6.08 -20.32 21.82
N GLU A 15 -6.14 -19.83 23.06
CA GLU A 15 -6.59 -18.46 23.38
C GLU A 15 -5.63 -17.41 22.81
N VAL A 16 -4.31 -17.64 22.87
CA VAL A 16 -3.31 -16.76 22.24
C VAL A 16 -3.44 -16.80 20.71
N ALA A 17 -3.63 -17.97 20.11
CA ALA A 17 -3.81 -18.11 18.65
C ALA A 17 -5.10 -17.43 18.15
N GLN A 18 -6.11 -17.29 19.00
CA GLN A 18 -7.33 -16.50 18.73
C GLN A 18 -7.10 -14.98 18.83
N GLY A 19 -5.88 -14.53 19.14
CA GLY A 19 -5.49 -13.11 19.15
C GLY A 19 -5.56 -12.43 20.50
N ARG A 20 -5.77 -13.17 21.59
CA ARG A 20 -5.81 -12.58 22.94
C ARG A 20 -4.42 -12.27 23.48
N SER A 21 -4.37 -11.29 24.38
CA SER A 21 -3.12 -10.98 25.11
C SER A 21 -2.69 -12.17 25.97
N ALA A 22 -1.39 -12.27 26.27
CA ALA A 22 -0.87 -13.35 27.11
C ALA A 22 -1.59 -13.41 28.46
N SER A 23 -1.82 -12.27 29.10
CA SER A 23 -2.49 -12.18 30.40
C SER A 23 -3.95 -12.61 30.34
N GLU A 24 -4.69 -12.20 29.30
CA GLU A 24 -6.09 -12.62 29.12
C GLU A 24 -6.19 -14.13 28.83
N ALA A 25 -5.34 -14.63 27.94
CA ALA A 25 -5.26 -16.05 27.63
C ALA A 25 -4.93 -16.89 28.87
N PHE A 26 -4.08 -16.37 29.76
CA PHE A 26 -3.72 -17.03 31.03
C PHE A 26 -4.92 -17.18 31.96
N VAL A 27 -5.70 -16.13 32.13
CA VAL A 27 -6.92 -16.16 32.96
C VAL A 27 -7.96 -17.10 32.35
N ARG A 28 -8.18 -17.04 31.03
CA ARG A 28 -9.13 -17.91 30.31
C ARG A 28 -8.73 -19.38 30.32
N ALA A 29 -7.43 -19.67 30.33
CA ALA A 29 -6.90 -21.02 30.51
C ALA A 29 -7.10 -21.56 31.95
N GLY A 30 -7.68 -20.76 32.85
CA GLY A 30 -7.99 -21.15 34.22
C GLY A 30 -6.83 -20.98 35.20
N TYR A 31 -5.93 -20.04 34.93
CA TYR A 31 -4.94 -19.57 35.91
C TYR A 31 -5.41 -18.29 36.61
N SER A 32 -4.90 -18.05 37.81
CA SER A 32 -5.05 -16.74 38.46
C SER A 32 -4.27 -15.67 37.69
N ALA A 33 -4.81 -14.46 37.64
CA ALA A 33 -4.21 -13.33 36.91
C ALA A 33 -2.78 -13.07 37.40
N HIS A 34 -1.80 -13.19 36.48
CA HIS A 34 -0.39 -12.93 36.77
C HIS A 34 0.41 -12.73 35.47
N ASP A 35 0.83 -11.50 35.18
CA ASP A 35 1.46 -11.15 33.90
C ASP A 35 2.84 -11.80 33.70
N GLY A 36 3.66 -11.84 34.74
CA GLY A 36 4.99 -12.49 34.67
C GLY A 36 4.93 -13.98 34.32
N ASN A 37 3.95 -14.72 34.87
CA ASN A 37 3.75 -16.13 34.57
C ASN A 37 3.15 -16.33 33.18
N ALA A 38 2.21 -15.47 32.76
CA ALA A 38 1.67 -15.47 31.41
C ALA A 38 2.77 -15.25 30.36
N ALA A 39 3.66 -14.29 30.59
CA ALA A 39 4.81 -14.02 29.72
C ALA A 39 5.79 -15.21 29.68
N ARG A 40 6.11 -15.80 30.83
CA ARG A 40 6.95 -17.02 30.90
C ARG A 40 6.32 -18.20 30.17
N LEU A 41 5.02 -18.42 30.32
CA LEU A 41 4.32 -19.51 29.65
C LEU A 41 4.31 -19.32 28.12
N ARG A 42 4.13 -18.09 27.65
CA ARG A 42 4.27 -17.74 26.22
C ARG A 42 5.67 -17.99 25.68
N GLY A 43 6.70 -17.77 26.50
CA GLY A 43 8.10 -18.05 26.15
C GLY A 43 8.49 -19.53 26.21
N ASN A 44 7.64 -20.41 26.74
CA ASN A 44 7.92 -21.84 26.83
C ASN A 44 7.96 -22.45 25.41
N GLU A 45 9.04 -23.16 25.08
CA GLU A 45 9.28 -23.69 23.74
C GLU A 45 8.14 -24.57 23.22
N LYS A 46 7.57 -25.45 24.07
CA LYS A 46 6.47 -26.35 23.67
C LYS A 46 5.18 -25.60 23.40
N VAL A 47 4.89 -24.57 24.21
CA VAL A 47 3.68 -23.74 24.06
C VAL A 47 3.82 -22.84 22.84
N ARG A 48 4.99 -22.22 22.64
CA ARG A 48 5.29 -21.41 21.46
C ARG A 48 5.14 -22.24 20.18
N ALA A 49 5.79 -23.41 20.12
CA ALA A 49 5.67 -24.30 18.96
C ALA A 49 4.22 -24.70 18.67
N ARG A 50 3.40 -24.88 19.72
CA ARG A 50 1.97 -25.19 19.57
C ARG A 50 1.16 -23.99 19.06
N ILE A 51 1.43 -22.78 19.55
CA ILE A 51 0.82 -21.55 19.05
C ILE A 51 1.15 -21.37 17.56
N ASP A 52 2.43 -21.54 17.21
CA ASP A 52 2.90 -21.42 15.83
C ASP A 52 2.21 -22.43 14.91
N GLU A 53 2.00 -23.66 15.38
CA GLU A 53 1.25 -24.69 14.64
C GLU A 53 -0.22 -24.30 14.42
N ILE A 54 -0.93 -23.85 15.47
CA ILE A 54 -2.35 -23.46 15.35
C ILE A 54 -2.50 -22.27 14.39
N LEU A 55 -1.59 -21.29 14.49
CA LEU A 55 -1.56 -20.14 13.60
C LEU A 55 -1.25 -20.56 12.16
N ALA A 56 -0.29 -21.47 11.95
CA ALA A 56 0.04 -21.98 10.63
C ALA A 56 -1.14 -22.73 10.01
N GLU A 57 -1.82 -23.61 10.75
CA GLU A 57 -3.00 -24.33 10.28
C GLU A 57 -4.16 -23.37 9.97
N GLY A 58 -4.36 -22.35 10.81
CA GLY A 58 -5.33 -21.28 10.56
C GLY A 58 -5.02 -20.48 9.30
N ALA A 59 -3.75 -20.15 9.08
CA ALA A 59 -3.27 -19.46 7.88
C ALA A 59 -3.45 -20.31 6.62
N GLU A 60 -3.13 -21.61 6.67
CA GLU A 60 -3.35 -22.57 5.58
C GLU A 60 -4.85 -22.69 5.25
N ARG A 61 -5.71 -22.85 6.25
CA ARG A 61 -7.17 -22.93 6.06
C ARG A 61 -7.75 -21.67 5.44
N ALA A 62 -7.24 -20.50 5.83
CA ALA A 62 -7.63 -19.22 5.24
C ALA A 62 -6.96 -18.95 3.88
N GLY A 63 -5.96 -19.76 3.50
CA GLY A 63 -5.11 -19.52 2.34
C GLY A 63 -4.27 -18.24 2.46
N VAL A 64 -4.00 -17.73 3.66
CA VAL A 64 -3.20 -16.52 3.91
C VAL A 64 -1.82 -16.94 4.42
N THR A 65 -1.14 -17.76 3.63
CA THR A 65 0.22 -18.22 3.95
C THR A 65 1.23 -17.09 3.70
N VAL A 66 2.38 -17.13 4.39
CA VAL A 66 3.47 -16.17 4.17
C VAL A 66 3.89 -16.16 2.70
N GLU A 67 4.00 -17.35 2.09
CA GLU A 67 4.31 -17.49 0.67
C GLU A 67 3.28 -16.77 -0.22
N ARG A 68 1.99 -16.94 0.06
CA ARG A 68 0.93 -16.25 -0.70
C ARG A 68 1.00 -14.73 -0.54
N VAL A 69 1.23 -14.23 0.67
CA VAL A 69 1.39 -12.78 0.91
C VAL A 69 2.59 -12.24 0.14
N VAL A 70 3.74 -12.92 0.19
CA VAL A 70 4.94 -12.54 -0.56
C VAL A 70 4.69 -12.57 -2.06
N ARG A 71 3.98 -13.58 -2.57
CA ARG A 71 3.60 -13.70 -3.98
C ARG A 71 2.71 -12.54 -4.43
N GLU A 72 1.69 -12.18 -3.66
CA GLU A 72 0.81 -11.05 -3.99
C GLU A 72 1.55 -9.70 -3.92
N LEU A 73 2.42 -9.50 -2.92
CA LEU A 73 3.26 -8.30 -2.86
C LEU A 73 4.22 -8.22 -4.06
N ALA A 74 4.76 -9.36 -4.51
CA ALA A 74 5.65 -9.41 -5.66
C ALA A 74 4.95 -9.00 -6.97
N LYS A 75 3.68 -9.37 -7.17
CA LYS A 75 2.88 -8.92 -8.32
C LYS A 75 2.84 -7.40 -8.42
N ILE A 76 2.59 -6.72 -7.31
CA ILE A 76 2.57 -5.25 -7.24
C ILE A 76 3.98 -4.69 -7.44
N ALA A 77 4.95 -5.22 -6.67
CA ALA A 77 6.32 -4.74 -6.62
C ALA A 77 7.08 -4.85 -7.95
N PHE A 78 6.73 -5.81 -8.81
CA PHE A 78 7.38 -6.05 -10.09
C PHE A 78 6.45 -5.85 -11.30
N SER A 79 5.30 -5.20 -11.08
CA SER A 79 4.35 -4.90 -12.14
C SER A 79 4.92 -3.99 -13.23
N ASP A 80 4.42 -4.20 -14.46
CA ASP A 80 4.74 -3.43 -15.68
C ASP A 80 3.44 -2.96 -16.35
N ILE A 81 3.23 -1.64 -16.37
CA ILE A 81 2.03 -1.01 -16.94
C ILE A 81 1.83 -1.31 -18.43
N ARG A 82 2.90 -1.59 -19.18
CA ARG A 82 2.83 -1.88 -20.62
C ARG A 82 2.11 -3.19 -20.94
N LYS A 83 1.97 -4.06 -19.94
CA LYS A 83 1.20 -5.31 -20.06
C LYS A 83 -0.31 -5.12 -19.82
N ALA A 84 -0.73 -3.96 -19.31
CA ALA A 84 -2.14 -3.66 -19.04
C ALA A 84 -2.79 -2.81 -20.15
N MET A 85 -2.01 -2.02 -20.90
CA MET A 85 -2.53 -1.10 -21.90
C MET A 85 -1.65 -0.98 -23.14
N LYS A 86 -2.28 -0.67 -24.27
CA LYS A 86 -1.63 -0.34 -25.54
C LYS A 86 -1.76 1.15 -25.83
N TRP A 87 -0.65 1.73 -26.23
CA TRP A 87 -0.59 3.08 -26.77
C TRP A 87 -0.83 3.00 -28.27
N GLY A 88 -1.84 3.70 -28.77
CA GLY A 88 -2.07 3.85 -30.20
C GLY A 88 -1.13 4.86 -30.82
N GLU A 89 -1.16 4.95 -32.15
CA GLU A 89 -0.48 6.02 -32.88
C GLU A 89 -1.12 7.37 -32.55
N THR A 90 -0.30 8.41 -32.38
CA THR A 90 -0.81 9.76 -32.13
C THR A 90 -1.60 10.22 -33.35
N VAL A 91 -2.84 10.62 -33.12
CA VAL A 91 -3.72 11.16 -34.15
C VAL A 91 -4.02 12.63 -33.86
N MET A 92 -4.11 13.44 -34.91
CA MET A 92 -4.54 14.82 -34.82
C MET A 92 -6.07 14.86 -34.84
N VAL A 93 -6.68 15.31 -33.75
CA VAL A 93 -8.15 15.34 -33.61
C VAL A 93 -8.64 16.79 -33.70
N PRO A 94 -9.68 17.09 -34.50
CA PRO A 94 -10.29 18.41 -34.52
C PRO A 94 -10.78 18.81 -33.13
N CYS A 95 -10.52 20.06 -32.74
CA CYS A 95 -10.85 20.59 -31.42
C CYS A 95 -11.25 22.07 -31.50
N SER A 96 -11.60 22.68 -30.35
CA SER A 96 -11.84 24.12 -30.33
C SER A 96 -10.50 24.88 -30.44
N PRO A 97 -10.47 26.07 -31.06
CA PRO A 97 -9.27 26.90 -31.14
C PRO A 97 -8.68 27.32 -29.79
N GLU A 98 -9.43 27.15 -28.70
CA GLU A 98 -8.98 27.49 -27.34
C GLU A 98 -8.08 26.42 -26.72
N VAL A 99 -8.19 25.17 -27.19
CA VAL A 99 -7.46 24.01 -26.63
C VAL A 99 -6.59 23.29 -27.68
N ALA A 100 -6.41 23.92 -28.83
CA ALA A 100 -5.62 23.39 -29.93
C ALA A 100 -4.13 23.53 -29.66
N ASP A 101 -3.36 22.50 -30.02
CA ASP A 101 -1.91 22.56 -30.00
C ASP A 101 -1.37 23.08 -31.34
N HIS A 102 -2.07 22.76 -32.44
CA HIS A 102 -1.67 23.09 -33.81
C HIS A 102 -2.89 23.51 -34.64
N PHE A 103 -2.63 24.24 -35.72
CA PHE A 103 -3.61 24.50 -36.78
C PHE A 103 -3.13 23.82 -38.05
N ILE A 104 -4.03 23.10 -38.69
CA ILE A 104 -3.78 22.44 -39.98
C ILE A 104 -4.63 23.14 -41.03
N ARG A 105 -4.03 23.46 -42.16
CA ARG A 105 -4.79 23.91 -43.34
C ARG A 105 -4.88 22.74 -44.32
N ALA A 106 -6.10 22.31 -44.60
CA ALA A 106 -6.37 21.32 -45.64
C ALA A 106 -6.84 22.05 -46.89
N ASP A 107 -6.01 22.08 -47.93
CA ASP A 107 -6.38 22.58 -49.24
C ASP A 107 -6.59 21.40 -50.22
N GLY A 108 -7.08 21.67 -51.42
CA GLY A 108 -7.24 20.63 -52.45
C GLY A 108 -5.92 20.01 -52.96
N LYS A 109 -4.77 20.39 -52.38
CA LYS A 109 -3.42 19.94 -52.77
C LYS A 109 -2.67 19.21 -51.65
N GLY A 110 -3.12 19.27 -50.40
CA GLY A 110 -2.51 18.55 -49.28
C GLY A 110 -2.86 19.11 -47.90
N ILE A 111 -2.09 18.66 -46.91
CA ILE A 111 -2.14 19.11 -45.52
C ILE A 111 -0.91 20.00 -45.32
N GLU A 112 -1.13 21.28 -45.03
CA GLU A 112 -0.06 22.20 -44.61
C GLU A 112 0.00 22.18 -43.08
N GLU A 113 1.09 21.62 -42.55
CA GLU A 113 1.43 21.61 -41.13
C GLU A 113 2.22 22.89 -40.82
N ASP A 114 1.98 23.52 -39.66
CA ASP A 114 2.57 24.79 -39.19
C ASP A 114 2.04 26.11 -39.80
N PHE A 115 0.74 26.18 -40.09
CA PHE A 115 0.09 27.45 -40.45
C PHE A 115 -0.09 28.36 -39.22
N GLU A 116 0.51 29.55 -39.22
CA GLU A 116 0.22 30.60 -38.23
C GLU A 116 -1.18 31.16 -38.48
N ALA A 117 -2.16 30.59 -37.81
CA ALA A 117 -3.55 31.02 -37.93
C ALA A 117 -3.78 32.35 -37.20
N GLU A 118 -4.25 33.36 -37.93
CA GLU A 118 -4.82 34.56 -37.31
C GLU A 118 -6.15 34.21 -36.65
N VAL A 119 -6.17 34.35 -35.33
CA VAL A 119 -7.31 34.07 -34.48
C VAL A 119 -8.05 35.38 -34.24
N GLU A 120 -9.17 35.58 -34.91
CA GLU A 120 -10.03 36.75 -34.70
C GLU A 120 -10.87 36.58 -33.44
N GLU A 121 -10.85 37.59 -32.58
CA GLU A 121 -11.62 37.64 -31.34
C GLU A 121 -12.74 38.69 -31.45
N GLU A 122 -13.98 38.21 -31.47
CA GLU A 122 -15.17 39.06 -31.56
C GLU A 122 -15.94 39.02 -30.24
N LEU A 123 -16.43 40.18 -29.76
CA LEU A 123 -17.23 40.29 -28.54
C LEU A 123 -18.71 40.42 -28.93
N GLU A 124 -19.46 39.33 -28.79
CA GLU A 124 -20.89 39.27 -29.14
C GLU A 124 -21.75 39.74 -27.96
N PRO A 125 -22.48 40.87 -28.07
CA PRO A 125 -23.28 41.40 -26.98
C PRO A 125 -24.46 40.48 -26.64
N GLN A 126 -24.66 40.22 -25.35
CA GLN A 126 -25.66 39.28 -24.86
C GLN A 126 -26.96 39.98 -24.39
N PRO A 127 -28.14 39.35 -24.57
CA PRO A 127 -29.45 39.97 -24.33
C PRO A 127 -29.76 40.35 -22.87
N ARG A 128 -28.97 39.86 -21.88
CA ARG A 128 -29.08 40.24 -20.46
C ARG A 128 -27.90 41.12 -19.97
N GLY A 129 -27.12 41.67 -20.89
CA GLY A 129 -25.90 42.42 -20.60
C GLY A 129 -24.65 41.54 -20.55
N GLY A 130 -23.50 42.14 -20.84
CA GLY A 130 -22.21 41.45 -21.04
C GLY A 130 -21.93 41.11 -22.51
N ALA A 131 -20.71 40.67 -22.79
CA ALA A 131 -20.29 40.22 -24.11
C ALA A 131 -19.70 38.81 -24.03
N LEU A 132 -20.13 37.93 -24.94
CA LEU A 132 -19.59 36.60 -25.10
C LEU A 132 -18.41 36.68 -26.06
N LYS A 133 -17.23 36.30 -25.60
CA LYS A 133 -16.05 36.22 -26.44
C LYS A 133 -16.19 35.04 -27.40
N ARG A 134 -16.14 35.33 -28.70
CA ARG A 134 -16.17 34.35 -29.79
C ARG A 134 -14.81 34.39 -30.46
N ARG A 135 -14.21 33.21 -30.63
CA ARG A 135 -12.93 33.05 -31.29
C ARG A 135 -13.17 32.33 -32.61
N ARG A 136 -12.82 32.96 -33.74
CA ARG A 136 -12.90 32.35 -35.07
C ARG A 136 -11.51 32.30 -35.68
N VAL A 137 -11.24 31.22 -36.40
CA VAL A 137 -10.02 31.12 -37.21
C VAL A 137 -10.35 31.79 -38.55
N GLY A 138 -9.66 32.88 -38.88
CA GLY A 138 -10.02 33.79 -39.98
C GLY A 138 -9.75 33.26 -41.39
N ALA A 139 -9.25 32.03 -41.53
CA ALA A 139 -8.80 31.48 -42.80
C ALA A 139 -9.62 30.26 -43.25
N GLU A 140 -10.08 30.29 -44.50
CA GLU A 140 -10.83 29.20 -45.13
C GLU A 140 -9.98 27.92 -45.19
N GLY A 141 -10.56 26.79 -44.74
CA GLY A 141 -9.90 25.48 -44.74
C GLY A 141 -8.96 25.22 -43.55
N VAL A 142 -8.91 26.10 -42.55
CA VAL A 142 -8.07 25.90 -41.35
C VAL A 142 -8.85 25.19 -40.24
N ILE A 143 -8.28 24.11 -39.72
CA ILE A 143 -8.84 23.27 -38.65
C ILE A 143 -7.90 23.33 -37.45
N ALA A 144 -8.46 23.71 -36.30
CA ALA A 144 -7.76 23.62 -35.03
C ALA A 144 -7.70 22.16 -34.57
N VAL A 145 -6.51 21.64 -34.30
CA VAL A 145 -6.28 20.24 -33.96
C VAL A 145 -5.46 20.08 -32.70
N ARG A 146 -5.70 18.98 -32.00
CA ARG A 146 -4.96 18.58 -30.81
C ARG A 146 -4.33 17.22 -31.03
N ALA A 147 -3.08 17.06 -30.62
CA ALA A 147 -2.42 15.76 -30.63
C ALA A 147 -3.06 14.88 -29.55
N HIS A 148 -3.65 13.77 -29.96
CA HIS A 148 -4.23 12.79 -29.05
C HIS A 148 -3.60 11.43 -29.28
N THR A 149 -2.96 10.88 -28.26
CA THR A 149 -2.49 9.49 -28.27
C THR A 149 -3.58 8.62 -27.64
N PRO A 150 -4.36 7.88 -28.43
CA PRO A 150 -5.42 7.06 -27.89
C PRO A 150 -4.80 5.91 -27.08
N MET A 151 -5.31 5.70 -25.87
CA MET A 151 -4.96 4.55 -25.05
C MET A 151 -6.07 3.51 -25.15
N ALA A 152 -5.70 2.25 -25.39
CA ALA A 152 -6.63 1.13 -25.37
C ALA A 152 -6.20 0.13 -24.30
N LEU A 153 -7.14 -0.26 -23.43
CA LEU A 153 -6.88 -1.37 -22.51
C LEU A 153 -6.81 -2.69 -23.27
N ILE A 154 -5.95 -3.57 -22.79
CA ILE A 154 -5.97 -4.96 -23.21
C ILE A 154 -7.22 -5.62 -22.60
N PRO A 155 -7.97 -6.43 -23.37
CA PRO A 155 -9.10 -7.19 -22.83
C PRO A 155 -8.70 -7.98 -21.57
N SER A 156 -9.59 -8.03 -20.58
CA SER A 156 -9.27 -8.63 -19.27
C SER A 156 -8.89 -10.11 -19.33
N ASP A 157 -9.39 -10.84 -20.33
CA ASP A 157 -9.06 -12.24 -20.60
C ASP A 157 -7.66 -12.44 -21.21
N GLN A 158 -7.03 -11.36 -21.65
CA GLN A 158 -5.69 -11.32 -22.23
C GLN A 158 -4.65 -10.70 -21.29
N ILE A 159 -5.07 -10.25 -20.11
CA ILE A 159 -4.17 -9.73 -19.06
C ILE A 159 -3.75 -10.91 -18.19
N ASP A 160 -2.45 -11.06 -17.94
CA ASP A 160 -1.94 -12.09 -17.04
C ASP A 160 -2.28 -11.80 -15.57
N ASP A 161 -2.41 -12.84 -14.76
CA ASP A 161 -2.82 -12.75 -13.35
C ASP A 161 -1.94 -11.81 -12.51
N ASP A 162 -0.65 -11.71 -12.82
CA ASP A 162 0.28 -10.84 -12.09
C ASP A 162 0.00 -9.37 -12.41
N THR A 163 -0.17 -9.05 -13.70
CA THR A 163 -0.55 -7.71 -14.16
C THR A 163 -1.94 -7.33 -13.63
N ALA A 164 -2.91 -8.25 -13.69
CA ALA A 164 -4.26 -8.03 -13.19
C ALA A 164 -4.26 -7.75 -11.67
N GLY A 165 -3.48 -8.53 -10.90
CA GLY A 165 -3.36 -8.35 -9.45
C GLY A 165 -2.69 -7.03 -9.02
N ALA A 166 -1.97 -6.36 -9.92
CA ALA A 166 -1.35 -5.07 -9.64
C ALA A 166 -2.29 -3.86 -9.91
N VAL A 167 -3.44 -4.08 -10.55
CA VAL A 167 -4.40 -3.01 -10.88
C VAL A 167 -5.21 -2.62 -9.65
N ALA A 168 -5.20 -1.34 -9.30
CA ALA A 168 -5.96 -0.80 -8.18
C ALA A 168 -7.33 -0.24 -8.61
N GLU A 169 -7.40 0.42 -9.77
CA GLU A 169 -8.64 1.06 -10.24
C GLU A 169 -8.64 1.20 -11.76
N VAL A 170 -9.78 0.91 -12.39
CA VAL A 170 -10.08 1.27 -13.78
C VAL A 170 -11.36 2.10 -13.80
N LYS A 171 -11.32 3.27 -14.43
CA LYS A 171 -12.46 4.20 -14.46
C LYS A 171 -12.65 4.80 -15.84
N GLN A 172 -13.87 4.77 -16.36
CA GLN A 172 -14.23 5.52 -17.56
C GLN A 172 -14.69 6.95 -17.16
N THR A 173 -14.15 7.95 -17.83
CA THR A 173 -14.47 9.37 -17.65
C THR A 173 -15.01 9.96 -18.96
N ARG A 174 -15.47 11.21 -18.93
CA ARG A 174 -15.91 11.92 -20.14
C ARG A 174 -14.76 12.19 -21.13
N GLU A 175 -13.53 12.27 -20.61
CA GLU A 175 -12.33 12.60 -21.39
C GLU A 175 -11.52 11.36 -21.81
N GLY A 176 -11.93 10.15 -21.37
CA GLY A 176 -11.26 8.91 -21.71
C GLY A 176 -11.32 7.89 -20.59
N MET A 177 -10.24 7.14 -20.39
CA MET A 177 -10.13 6.13 -19.35
C MET A 177 -8.97 6.47 -18.41
N ALA A 178 -9.22 6.34 -17.11
CA ALA A 178 -8.22 6.46 -16.06
C ALA A 178 -7.89 5.08 -15.50
N PHE A 179 -6.61 4.83 -15.26
CA PHE A 179 -6.09 3.56 -14.76
C PHE A 179 -5.12 3.84 -13.61
N LYS A 180 -5.24 3.09 -12.51
CA LYS A 180 -4.34 3.18 -11.35
C LYS A 180 -3.82 1.79 -10.99
N MET A 181 -2.54 1.73 -10.65
CA MET A 181 -1.90 0.54 -10.09
C MET A 181 -1.72 0.71 -8.57
N HIS A 182 -1.56 -0.39 -7.86
CA HIS A 182 -1.18 -0.36 -6.46
C HIS A 182 0.20 0.28 -6.26
N ASP A 183 0.46 0.77 -5.05
CA ASP A 183 1.73 1.42 -4.71
C ASP A 183 2.89 0.41 -4.71
N LYS A 184 3.74 0.55 -5.72
CA LYS A 184 4.94 -0.27 -5.94
C LYS A 184 5.99 -0.10 -4.84
N LEU A 185 6.18 1.12 -4.34
CA LEU A 185 7.17 1.40 -3.30
C LEU A 185 6.76 0.80 -1.96
N ALA A 186 5.48 0.92 -1.60
CA ALA A 186 4.95 0.31 -0.38
C ALA A 186 5.06 -1.22 -0.42
N ALA A 187 4.86 -1.84 -1.58
CA ALA A 187 5.04 -3.29 -1.75
C ALA A 187 6.52 -3.69 -1.59
N LEU A 188 7.45 -2.95 -2.21
CA LEU A 188 8.88 -3.19 -2.10
C LEU A 188 9.42 -3.01 -0.67
N ASP A 189 8.96 -1.99 0.07
CA ASP A 189 9.34 -1.78 1.47
C ASP A 189 8.91 -2.99 2.34
N LYS A 190 7.66 -3.44 2.20
CA LYS A 190 7.14 -4.62 2.92
C LYS A 190 7.92 -5.89 2.61
N LEU A 191 8.24 -6.11 1.32
CA LEU A 191 9.06 -7.25 0.90
C LEU A 191 10.47 -7.17 1.48
N GLY A 192 11.13 -6.01 1.38
CA GLY A 192 12.48 -5.83 1.91
C GLY A 192 12.54 -5.98 3.44
N ARG A 193 11.53 -5.51 4.17
CA ARG A 193 11.42 -5.72 5.63
C ARG A 193 11.24 -7.20 5.96
N HIS A 194 10.40 -7.91 5.23
CA HIS A 194 10.20 -9.34 5.42
C HIS A 194 11.48 -10.15 5.16
N LEU A 195 12.27 -9.74 4.15
CA LEU A 195 13.57 -10.35 3.81
C LEU A 195 14.73 -9.87 4.72
N GLY A 196 14.48 -8.99 5.68
CA GLY A 196 15.50 -8.46 6.58
C GLY A 196 16.50 -7.52 5.93
N MET A 197 16.17 -6.93 4.77
CA MET A 197 17.03 -5.98 4.06
C MET A 197 17.13 -4.63 4.78
N PHE A 198 16.08 -4.24 5.51
CA PHE A 198 16.05 -3.03 6.30
C PHE A 198 16.21 -3.39 7.79
N LYS A 199 17.26 -2.87 8.42
CA LYS A 199 17.49 -3.03 9.85
C LYS A 199 17.01 -1.77 10.55
N ASP A 200 15.97 -1.90 11.37
CA ASP A 200 15.56 -0.83 12.26
C ASP A 200 16.54 -0.80 13.46
N LYS A 201 17.45 0.18 13.48
CA LYS A 201 18.37 0.38 14.61
C LYS A 201 17.60 1.08 15.73
N VAL A 202 17.23 0.33 16.77
CA VAL A 202 16.67 0.91 17.99
C VAL A 202 17.82 1.20 18.95
N GLU A 203 18.11 2.48 19.16
CA GLU A 203 19.04 2.93 20.20
C GLU A 203 18.25 3.20 21.47
N HIS A 204 18.58 2.49 22.56
CA HIS A 204 18.01 2.77 23.87
C HIS A 204 18.84 3.85 24.56
N SER A 205 18.19 4.96 24.91
CA SER A 205 18.79 6.04 25.71
C SER A 205 18.07 6.18 27.06
N GLY A 206 18.77 6.71 28.05
CA GLY A 206 18.18 7.15 29.30
C GLY A 206 17.26 8.37 29.12
N PRO A 207 16.60 8.83 30.20
CA PRO A 207 15.73 10.00 30.17
C PRO A 207 16.41 11.21 29.51
N GLY A 208 15.70 11.87 28.58
CA GLY A 208 16.23 13.02 27.85
C GLY A 208 17.34 12.71 26.83
N GLY A 209 17.53 11.46 26.42
CA GLY A 209 18.56 11.07 25.45
C GLY A 209 19.95 10.86 26.08
N GLY A 210 20.05 10.87 27.41
CA GLY A 210 21.30 10.65 28.13
C GLY A 210 21.77 9.19 28.12
N PRO A 211 22.99 8.91 28.60
CA PRO A 211 23.45 7.55 28.83
C PRO A 211 22.48 6.78 29.73
N ILE A 212 22.32 5.48 29.48
CA ILE A 212 21.57 4.61 30.39
C ILE A 212 22.31 4.62 31.74
N GLN A 213 21.65 5.12 32.77
CA GLN A 213 22.18 5.15 34.12
C GLN A 213 22.25 3.72 34.65
N THR A 214 23.45 3.16 34.73
CA THR A 214 23.68 1.85 35.35
C THR A 214 24.12 2.05 36.79
N ILE A 215 23.31 1.62 37.75
CA ILE A 215 23.69 1.63 39.16
C ILE A 215 24.24 0.24 39.52
N THR A 216 25.56 0.14 39.68
CA THR A 216 26.19 -1.08 40.20
C THR A 216 26.13 -1.05 41.72
N LYS A 217 25.13 -1.71 42.30
CA LYS A 217 24.98 -1.82 43.75
C LYS A 217 25.57 -3.15 44.20
N THR A 218 26.63 -3.12 45.01
CA THR A 218 27.17 -4.32 45.65
C THR A 218 26.26 -4.66 46.82
N MET A 219 25.41 -5.67 46.65
CA MET A 219 24.45 -6.10 47.66
C MET A 219 24.82 -7.51 48.14
N SER A 220 24.57 -7.81 49.40
CA SER A 220 24.64 -9.19 49.87
C SER A 220 23.54 -10.03 49.19
N PRO A 221 23.69 -11.37 49.10
CA PRO A 221 22.68 -12.22 48.47
C PRO A 221 21.27 -12.04 49.04
N LYS A 222 21.16 -11.72 50.34
CA LYS A 222 19.88 -11.48 51.02
C LYS A 222 19.26 -10.14 50.60
N GLU A 223 20.04 -9.06 50.61
CA GLU A 223 19.57 -7.73 50.22
C GLU A 223 19.22 -7.66 48.73
N ALA A 224 19.92 -8.41 47.88
CA ALA A 224 19.56 -8.57 46.48
C ALA A 224 18.21 -9.28 46.34
N ALA A 225 17.99 -10.37 47.08
CA ALA A 225 16.72 -11.11 47.06
C ALA A 225 15.54 -10.24 47.53
N ASP A 226 15.72 -9.44 48.58
CA ASP A 226 14.70 -8.53 49.09
C ASP A 226 14.41 -7.38 48.11
N ALA A 227 15.44 -6.82 47.47
CA ALA A 227 15.27 -5.79 46.44
C ALA A 227 14.53 -6.33 45.20
N TYR A 228 14.87 -7.53 44.74
CA TYR A 228 14.13 -8.20 43.66
C TYR A 228 12.69 -8.50 44.05
N ALA A 229 12.44 -8.93 45.30
CA ALA A 229 11.08 -9.17 45.79
C ALA A 229 10.22 -7.89 45.80
N GLY A 230 10.80 -6.74 46.18
CA GLY A 230 10.12 -5.44 46.13
C GLY A 230 9.73 -5.02 44.70
N THR A 231 10.63 -5.19 43.73
CA THR A 231 10.35 -4.85 42.32
C THR A 231 9.26 -5.74 41.68
N ILE A 232 9.01 -6.93 42.23
CA ILE A 232 7.97 -7.85 41.74
C ILE A 232 6.58 -7.46 42.27
N ASN A 233 6.50 -6.79 43.43
CA ASN A 233 5.24 -6.39 44.05
C ASN A 233 4.74 -5.00 43.60
N GLY A 234 5.57 -4.24 42.88
CA GLY A 234 5.15 -2.99 42.21
C GLY A 234 5.04 -1.76 43.13
N ASP A 235 5.84 -1.69 44.19
CA ASP A 235 5.81 -0.61 45.18
C ASP A 235 6.65 0.65 44.82
N ASP A 236 7.08 0.81 43.55
CA ASP A 236 7.86 1.97 43.07
C ASP A 236 7.13 2.80 42.01
#